data_AF-A0A3D5FVD2-F1
#
_entry.id   AF-A0A3D5FVD2-F1
#
_cell.length_a   1.000
_cell.length_b   1.000
_cell.length_c   1.000
_cell.angle_alpha   90.00
_cell.angle_beta   90.00
_cell.angle_gamma   90.00
#
_symmetry.space_group_name_H-M   'P 1'
#
loop_
_entity.id
_entity.type
_entity.pdbx_description
1 polymer ?
#
loop_
_entity_poly.entity_id
_entity_poly.type
_entity_poly.pdbx_seq_one_letter_code
_entity_poly.pdbx_strand_id
1 'polypeptide(L)' 'MSRFAARLQDDRPLLFDGGFGTQLFARGVELPNSALANRSHPEAVVDVHRAYVTAGAEVIETNTFV' A
#
# COMPACT_ATOMS: atom_id res chain seq x y z
N MET A 1 24.02 8.33 -0.81
CA MET A 1 23.18 7.11 -0.75
C MET A 1 21.72 7.51 -0.75
N SER A 2 20.82 6.70 -1.33
CA SER A 2 19.38 6.94 -1.24
C SER A 2 18.85 6.66 0.17
N ARG A 3 17.72 7.27 0.55
CA ARG A 3 17.05 7.02 1.84
C ARG A 3 16.77 5.53 2.05
N PHE A 4 16.39 4.82 1.00
CA PHE A 4 16.16 3.37 1.03
C PHE A 4 17.45 2.58 1.31
N ALA A 5 18.54 2.86 0.59
CA ALA A 5 19.81 2.18 0.80
C ALA A 5 20.36 2.40 2.23
N ALA A 6 20.16 3.59 2.79
CA ALA A 6 20.52 3.87 4.18
C ALA A 6 19.66 3.08 5.17
N ARG A 7 18.35 2.96 4.94
CA ARG A 7 17.43 2.22 5.81
C ARG A 7 17.71 0.70 5.85
N LEU A 8 18.23 0.14 4.77
CA LEU A 8 18.63 -1.28 4.71
C LEU A 8 19.84 -1.63 5.58
N GLN A 9 20.58 -0.64 6.10
CA GLN A 9 21.73 -0.88 6.99
C GLN A 9 21.33 -1.01 8.47
N ASP A 10 20.08 -0.73 8.81
CA ASP A 10 19.55 -0.86 10.17
C ASP A 10 19.22 -2.32 10.48
N ASP A 11 19.54 -2.79 11.69
CA ASP A 11 19.36 -4.18 12.14
C ASP A 11 17.88 -4.58 12.23
N ARG A 12 16.96 -3.61 12.22
CA ARG A 12 15.52 -3.88 12.26
C ARG A 12 14.95 -4.17 10.86
N PRO A 13 14.04 -5.17 10.72
CA PRO A 13 13.38 -5.47 9.45
C PRO A 13 12.70 -4.25 8.84
N LEU A 14 12.69 -4.16 7.51
CA LEU A 14 11.93 -3.14 6.78
C LEU A 14 10.52 -3.68 6.49
N LEU A 15 9.50 -3.02 7.04
CA LEU A 15 8.12 -3.48 6.90
C LEU A 15 7.48 -2.90 5.63
N PHE A 16 7.06 -3.78 4.73
CA PHE A 16 6.25 -3.43 3.55
C PHE A 16 4.76 -3.41 3.93
N ASP A 17 3.94 -2.81 3.07
CA ASP A 17 2.49 -2.94 3.17
C ASP A 17 2.02 -4.36 2.79
N GLY A 18 0.71 -4.53 2.63
CA GLY A 18 0.09 -5.83 2.42
C GLY A 18 -0.90 -5.85 1.27
N GLY A 19 -1.75 -6.88 1.23
CA GLY A 19 -2.71 -7.10 0.15
C GLY A 19 -3.65 -5.91 -0.07
N PHE A 20 -3.48 -5.22 -1.21
CA PHE A 20 -4.25 -4.03 -1.54
C PHE A 20 -5.70 -4.37 -1.94
N GLY A 21 -5.89 -5.38 -2.81
CA GLY A 21 -7.21 -5.86 -3.23
C GLY A 21 -8.07 -6.32 -2.05
N THR A 22 -7.49 -7.07 -1.12
CA THR A 22 -8.18 -7.52 0.11
C THR A 22 -8.70 -6.34 0.94
N GLN A 23 -7.90 -5.27 1.06
CA GLN A 23 -8.30 -4.07 1.80
C GLN A 23 -9.35 -3.23 1.08
N LEU A 24 -9.37 -3.24 -0.26
CA LEU A 24 -10.43 -2.65 -1.05
C LEU A 24 -11.75 -3.44 -0.89
N PHE A 25 -11.70 -4.77 -0.93
CA PHE A 25 -12.87 -5.63 -0.72
C PHE A 25 -13.48 -5.40 0.67
N ALA A 26 -12.65 -5.29 1.71
CA ALA A 26 -13.10 -4.96 3.07
C ALA A 26 -13.80 -3.59 3.17
N ARG A 27 -13.59 -2.69 2.19
CA ARG A 27 -14.25 -1.39 2.06
C ARG A 27 -15.42 -1.40 1.06
N GLY A 28 -15.85 -2.58 0.62
CA GLY A 28 -16.94 -2.75 -0.35
C GLY A 28 -16.57 -2.38 -1.79
N VAL A 29 -15.28 -2.22 -2.11
CA VAL A 29 -14.80 -1.92 -3.46
C VAL A 29 -14.29 -3.20 -4.11
N GLU A 30 -15.19 -3.91 -4.79
CA GLU A 30 -14.89 -5.16 -5.48
C GLU A 30 -14.63 -4.90 -6.97
N LEU A 31 -13.37 -5.04 -7.39
CA LEU A 31 -12.94 -4.85 -8.77
C LEU A 31 -12.10 -6.06 -9.21
N PRO A 32 -12.13 -6.42 -10.51
CA PRO A 32 -11.29 -7.49 -11.04
C PRO A 32 -9.80 -7.14 -11.01
N ASN A 33 -9.47 -5.86 -10.84
CA ASN A 33 -8.12 -5.33 -10.73
C ASN A 33 -8.14 -4.12 -9.80
N SER A 34 -7.32 -4.14 -8.74
CA SER A 34 -7.26 -3.06 -7.75
C SER A 34 -6.78 -1.74 -8.34
N ALA A 35 -5.93 -1.74 -9.37
CA ALA A 35 -5.42 -0.53 -10.00
C ALA A 35 -6.53 0.33 -10.64
N LEU A 36 -7.67 -0.26 -11.00
CA LEU A 36 -8.84 0.48 -11.49
C LEU A 36 -9.39 1.44 -10.41
N ALA A 37 -9.24 1.10 -9.13
CA ALA A 37 -9.68 1.93 -8.01
C ALA A 37 -8.95 3.28 -7.96
N ASN A 38 -7.74 3.40 -8.54
CA ASN A 38 -7.02 4.68 -8.58
C ASN A 38 -7.81 5.79 -9.27
N ARG A 39 -8.68 5.44 -10.23
CA ARG A 39 -9.53 6.40 -10.93
C ARG A 39 -10.97 6.38 -10.45
N SER A 40 -11.52 5.19 -10.19
CA SER A 40 -12.93 5.03 -9.82
C SER A 40 -13.22 5.28 -8.34
N HIS A 41 -12.26 5.00 -7.45
CA HIS A 41 -12.39 5.12 -5.99
C HIS A 41 -11.10 5.67 -5.35
N PRO A 42 -10.60 6.84 -5.78
CA PRO A 42 -9.30 7.36 -5.33
C PRO A 42 -9.22 7.57 -3.81
N GLU A 43 -10.32 7.98 -3.18
CA GLU A 43 -10.42 8.12 -1.71
C GLU A 43 -10.15 6.77 -1.01
N ALA A 44 -10.73 5.67 -1.51
CA ALA A 44 -10.52 4.34 -0.94
C ALA A 44 -9.06 3.88 -1.08
N VAL A 45 -8.40 4.19 -2.21
CA VAL A 45 -6.97 3.91 -2.41
C VAL A 45 -6.12 4.65 -1.39
N VAL A 46 -6.39 5.95 -1.21
CA VAL A 46 -5.69 6.77 -0.20
C VAL A 46 -5.90 6.21 1.21
N ASP A 47 -7.11 5.80 1.54
CA ASP A 47 -7.42 5.24 2.86
C ASP A 47 -6.77 3.89 3.12
N VAL A 48 -6.61 3.04 2.10
CA VAL A 48 -5.83 1.79 2.22
C VAL A 48 -4.36 2.10 2.48
N HIS A 49 -3.74 3.01 1.72
CA HIS A 49 -2.35 3.41 1.97
C HIS A 49 -2.17 4.03 3.36
N ARG A 50 -3.07 4.93 3.79
CA ARG A 50 -3.04 5.52 5.15
C ARG A 50 -3.14 4.45 6.23
N ALA A 51 -3.98 3.44 6.04
CA ALA A 51 -4.13 2.35 7.00
C ALA A 51 -2.82 1.56 7.16
N TYR A 52 -2.13 1.25 6.06
CA TYR A 52 -0.83 0.57 6.14
C TYR A 52 0.26 1.43 6.77
N VAL A 53 0.33 2.73 6.43
CA VAL A 53 1.25 3.67 7.09
C VAL A 53 0.98 3.73 8.60
N THR A 54 -0.29 3.81 9.01
CA THR A 54 -0.68 3.85 10.42
C THR A 54 -0.36 2.54 11.15
N ALA A 55 -0.45 1.40 10.46
CA ALA A 55 -0.06 0.09 10.98
C ALA A 55 1.47 -0.10 11.09
N GLY A 56 2.27 0.85 10.57
CA GLY A 56 3.73 0.84 10.67
C GLY A 56 4.47 0.44 9.40
N ALA A 57 3.79 0.31 8.25
CA ALA A 57 4.46 0.08 6.97
C ALA A 57 5.40 1.25 6.67
N GLU A 58 6.66 0.92 6.33
CA GLU A 58 7.71 1.88 5.99
C GLU A 58 7.92 1.98 4.47
N VAL A 59 7.46 0.96 3.74
CA VAL A 59 7.46 0.90 2.28
C VAL A 59 6.03 0.71 1.83
N ILE A 60 5.61 1.54 0.87
CA ILE A 60 4.29 1.51 0.26
C ILE A 60 4.46 1.16 -1.20
N GLU A 61 3.86 0.06 -1.63
CA GLU A 61 3.82 -0.33 -3.04
C GLU A 61 2.75 0.49 -3.76
N THR A 62 3.03 0.89 -5.01
CA THR A 62 2.04 1.61 -5.80
C THR A 62 0.94 0.64 -6.24
N ASN A 63 -0.33 1.06 -6.14
CA ASN A 63 -1.48 0.29 -6.63
C ASN A 63 -1.55 0.30 -8.18
N THR A 64 -0.51 -0.15 -8.86
CA THR A 64 -0.33 -0.04 -10.32
C THR A 64 -0.19 -1.39 -11.01
N PHE A 65 -0.24 -2.49 -10.26
CA PHE A 65 -0.12 -3.86 -10.75
C PHE A 65 -1.41 -4.66 -10.49
N VAL A 66 -1.60 -5.75 -11.25
CA VAL A 66 -2.82 -6.58 -11.31
C VAL A 66 -2.65 -7.86 -10.50
#